data_AF-A0A6C0HDL2-F1
#
_entry.id   AF-A0A6C0HDL2-F1
#
_cell.length_a   1.000
_cell.length_b   1.000
_cell.length_c   1.000
_cell.angle_alpha   90.00
_cell.angle_beta   90.00
_cell.angle_gamma   90.00
#
_symmetry.space_group_name_H-M   'P 1'
#
loop_
_entity.id
_entity.type
_entity.pdbx_description
1 polymer ?
#
loop_
_entity_poly.entity_id
_entity_poly.type
_entity_poly.pdbx_seq_one_letter_code
_entity_poly.pdbx_strand_id
1 'polypeptide(L)'
;MDTNLNYSHFTQTKKEIYDLLNGVKTLNSAKRKMEALSKKINYIHLFSKQGVQGLAGHLEVKKTKTPFVFKVSVELDKSVEHENSVLESLNTIKSFCPNFIGVYTMQELPVSRLFILENKEDSDSEEDGSEEDDSEEDDSEEEYSEPNSRDDEKSNEKSSSESSGSESEEIDLENLNLFTFDNEYSLNNVLFLEYISNMSLKHVIRYSDKQVLYSQILSLLCGLYMAQKHLRFTHYDLHIDNVMLKKIEDNAVFVYNLGSDAFIIPTFGIYPVIIDMGSSYCQHLEDQSMKSSPSHYDKGLQPTFYDNFNDVHHFLLSLFNEIEQDNEEYYFLSTRLMWLFRHLPLLRKKGWKMLPVDVIRNVRKFIKMLCPELYKLSSYHDMDKDFIEVLSYGIKLPWKEELDSDILKEYPNDNIEDTIVDGLKKYFVEFFTEFQKFDEIEDFEDPYDLLYVLKEIVDLVYLHSKSITKNIDKYLVKRLYNELKTRLLCCLPDIPEDIDFGKLFYNCKMSISIIRTMYYREVIPNIEKINECYSKMEVKSVLDFIKFIKRNTSVRYVYNKQTVLYIWDSVNKSSKRLMLNSLMKNDEVEKLNDLHPTMSEYKILNLLKLKK
;
A
#
# COMPACT_ATOMS: atom_id res chain seq x y z
N MET A 1 8.20 15.25 28.87
CA MET A 1 8.05 14.51 27.61
C MET A 1 6.66 14.85 27.08
N ASP A 2 6.57 15.63 26.01
CA ASP A 2 5.32 15.75 25.27
C ASP A 2 5.05 14.38 24.66
N THR A 3 4.05 13.67 25.19
CA THR A 3 3.75 12.33 24.72
C THR A 3 3.08 12.45 23.36
N ASN A 4 3.78 12.05 22.30
CA ASN A 4 3.30 12.04 20.90
C ASN A 4 1.97 11.28 20.67
N LEU A 5 1.38 10.66 21.70
CA LEU A 5 0.02 10.10 21.67
C LEU A 5 -1.09 11.15 21.71
N ASN A 6 -0.76 12.42 21.97
CA ASN A 6 -1.78 13.45 21.98
C ASN A 6 -2.23 13.73 20.54
N TYR A 7 -3.47 13.35 20.21
CA TYR A 7 -4.09 13.66 18.92
C TYR A 7 -4.04 15.17 18.58
N SER A 8 -4.03 16.06 19.58
CA SER A 8 -3.85 17.49 19.35
C SER A 8 -2.45 17.83 18.83
N HIS A 9 -1.41 17.13 19.29
CA HIS A 9 -0.04 17.30 18.78
C HIS A 9 0.02 16.87 17.31
N PHE A 10 -0.50 15.70 16.97
CA PHE A 10 -0.62 15.27 15.57
C PHE A 10 -1.34 16.30 14.70
N THR A 11 -2.48 16.83 15.17
CA THR A 11 -3.26 17.84 14.44
C THR A 11 -2.49 19.15 14.25
N GLN A 12 -1.73 19.57 15.27
CA GLN A 12 -0.88 20.76 15.20
C GLN A 12 0.26 20.56 14.19
N THR A 13 0.96 19.43 14.24
CA THR A 13 2.02 19.09 13.28
C THR A 13 1.47 18.97 11.85
N LYS A 14 0.32 18.30 11.67
CA LYS A 14 -0.38 18.22 10.38
C LYS A 14 -0.63 19.62 9.80
N LYS A 15 -1.15 20.53 10.62
CA LYS A 15 -1.38 21.92 10.22
C LYS A 15 -0.08 22.65 9.86
N GLU A 16 0.96 22.52 10.69
CA GLU A 16 2.27 23.14 10.43
C GLU A 16 2.85 22.71 9.07
N ILE A 17 2.88 21.41 8.80
CA ILE A 17 3.41 20.83 7.56
C ILE A 17 2.53 21.23 6.36
N TYR A 18 1.20 21.19 6.51
CA TYR A 18 0.27 21.62 5.47
C TYR A 18 0.45 23.10 5.10
N ASP A 19 0.55 23.99 6.09
CA ASP A 19 0.77 25.42 5.87
C ASP A 19 2.13 25.68 5.20
N LEU A 20 3.17 24.92 5.58
CA LEU A 20 4.50 25.00 4.97
C LEU A 20 4.45 24.65 3.47
N LEU A 21 3.86 23.49 3.14
CA LEU A 21 3.78 22.96 1.77
C LEU A 21 2.84 23.80 0.88
N ASN A 22 1.71 24.26 1.41
CA ASN A 22 0.83 25.14 0.66
C ASN A 22 1.45 26.49 0.33
N GLY A 23 2.34 26.99 1.19
CA GLY A 23 3.05 28.23 0.96
C GLY A 23 3.95 28.23 -0.28
N VAL A 24 4.28 27.07 -0.86
CA VAL A 24 5.06 26.97 -2.11
C VAL A 24 4.22 26.64 -3.34
N LYS A 25 2.96 26.19 -3.18
CA LYS A 25 2.07 25.83 -4.31
C LYS A 25 1.87 26.96 -5.31
N THR A 26 1.83 28.19 -4.83
CA THR A 26 1.56 29.39 -5.62
C THR A 26 2.74 29.83 -6.48
N LEU A 27 3.91 29.21 -6.33
CA LEU A 27 5.08 29.50 -7.15
C LEU A 27 4.96 28.76 -8.49
N ASN A 28 5.04 29.48 -9.61
CA ASN A 28 4.90 28.88 -10.94
C ASN A 28 6.14 28.10 -11.39
N SER A 29 7.32 28.37 -10.82
CA SER A 29 8.58 27.74 -11.21
C SER A 29 8.91 26.57 -10.30
N ALA A 30 9.15 25.39 -10.89
CA ALA A 30 9.58 24.18 -10.18
C ALA A 30 10.85 24.40 -9.35
N LYS A 31 11.89 25.01 -9.94
CA LYS A 31 13.11 25.42 -9.23
C LYS A 31 12.82 26.27 -7.99
N ARG A 32 11.98 27.30 -8.13
CA ARG A 32 11.59 28.17 -6.99
C ARG A 32 10.81 27.42 -5.91
N LYS A 33 9.97 26.43 -6.28
CA LYS A 33 9.28 25.56 -5.31
C LYS A 33 10.30 24.78 -4.49
N MET A 34 11.25 24.12 -5.14
CA MET A 34 12.29 23.31 -4.47
C MET A 34 13.20 24.15 -3.59
N GLU A 35 13.69 25.30 -4.07
CA GLU A 35 14.48 26.24 -3.27
C GLU A 35 13.72 26.77 -2.04
N ALA A 36 12.41 27.01 -2.18
CA ALA A 36 11.58 27.49 -1.07
C ALA A 36 11.34 26.39 -0.03
N LEU A 37 11.18 25.13 -0.45
CA LEU A 37 11.08 23.99 0.44
C LEU A 37 12.41 23.70 1.15
N SER A 38 13.53 23.67 0.43
CA SER A 38 14.85 23.42 1.00
C SER A 38 15.26 24.50 2.02
N LYS A 39 14.74 25.72 1.92
CA LYS A 39 14.90 26.78 2.94
C LYS A 39 14.14 26.52 4.24
N LYS A 40 13.08 25.71 4.22
CA LYS A 40 12.19 25.46 5.37
C LYS A 40 12.29 24.04 5.92
N ILE A 41 12.73 23.07 5.11
CA ILE A 41 12.83 21.66 5.44
C ILE A 41 14.30 21.23 5.29
N ASN A 42 14.80 20.48 6.27
CA ASN A 42 16.03 19.72 6.15
C ASN A 42 15.68 18.35 5.56
N TYR A 43 16.34 17.99 4.46
CA TYR A 43 16.47 16.59 4.10
C TYR A 43 17.51 15.94 5.01
N ILE A 44 17.19 14.80 5.61
CA ILE A 44 18.10 14.11 6.53
C ILE A 44 18.76 12.91 5.84
N HIS A 45 17.97 11.93 5.38
CA HIS A 45 18.44 10.74 4.65
C HIS A 45 17.26 9.96 4.06
N LEU A 46 17.54 9.11 3.07
CA LEU A 46 16.68 7.98 2.69
C LEU A 46 16.82 6.85 3.71
N PHE A 47 15.76 6.10 3.97
CA PHE A 47 15.87 4.90 4.80
C PHE A 47 16.74 3.84 4.13
N SER A 48 17.49 3.05 4.90
CA SER A 48 18.37 2.03 4.31
C SER A 48 17.63 0.86 3.68
N LYS A 49 16.35 0.70 4.01
CA LYS A 49 15.45 -0.26 3.38
C LYS A 49 14.39 0.52 2.63
N GLN A 50 14.40 0.42 1.31
CA GLN A 50 13.38 0.96 0.44
C GLN A 50 12.35 -0.14 0.14
N GLY A 51 11.10 0.27 -0.08
CA GLY A 51 10.09 -0.66 -0.57
C GLY A 51 10.18 -0.75 -2.09
N VAL A 52 9.77 -1.89 -2.66
CA VAL A 52 9.75 -2.11 -4.12
C VAL A 52 9.00 -0.99 -4.86
N GLN A 53 7.91 -0.50 -4.27
CA GLN A 53 7.01 0.47 -4.92
C GLN A 53 7.43 1.94 -4.75
N GLY A 54 8.41 2.27 -3.89
CA GLY A 54 8.67 3.69 -3.61
C GLY A 54 9.85 4.01 -2.71
N LEU A 55 10.37 5.22 -2.90
CA LEU A 55 11.39 5.81 -2.04
C LEU A 55 10.74 6.46 -0.82
N ALA A 56 11.25 6.15 0.36
CA ALA A 56 10.87 6.78 1.61
C ALA A 56 12.10 7.30 2.37
N GLY A 57 11.94 8.49 2.98
CA GLY A 57 13.02 9.12 3.71
C GLY A 57 12.58 10.08 4.80
N HIS A 58 13.56 10.55 5.56
CA HIS A 58 13.38 11.37 6.74
C HIS A 58 13.64 12.85 6.45
N LEU A 59 12.68 13.69 6.83
CA LEU A 59 12.72 15.14 6.77
C LEU A 59 12.54 15.76 8.16
N GLU A 60 13.00 17.00 8.31
CA GLU A 60 12.81 17.77 9.53
C GLU A 60 12.44 19.22 9.21
N VAL A 61 11.42 19.77 9.87
CA VAL A 61 11.11 21.20 9.76
C VAL A 61 12.24 22.01 10.43
N LYS A 62 12.93 22.87 9.66
CA LYS A 62 14.11 23.62 10.15
C LYS A 62 13.85 24.42 11.42
N LYS A 63 12.68 25.05 11.51
CA LYS A 63 12.31 25.96 12.60
C LYS A 63 11.98 25.23 13.91
N THR A 64 11.16 24.19 13.82
CA THR A 64 10.59 23.50 14.98
C THR A 64 11.31 22.21 15.32
N LYS A 65 12.18 21.72 14.44
CA LYS A 65 12.85 20.43 14.55
C LYS A 65 11.87 19.26 14.60
N THR A 66 10.68 19.45 14.03
CA THR A 66 9.65 18.42 13.94
C THR A 66 10.03 17.42 12.84
N PRO A 67 10.25 16.13 13.17
CA PRO A 67 10.56 15.11 12.17
C PRO A 67 9.30 14.63 11.45
N PHE A 68 9.43 14.30 10.17
CA PHE A 68 8.38 13.70 9.36
C PHE A 68 8.99 12.86 8.23
N VAL A 69 8.18 12.04 7.58
CA VAL A 69 8.61 11.15 6.49
C VAL A 69 8.03 11.65 5.18
N PHE A 70 8.78 11.47 4.09
CA PHE A 70 8.22 11.53 2.74
C PHE A 70 8.21 10.14 2.12
N LYS A 71 7.27 9.90 1.21
CA LYS A 71 7.24 8.73 0.31
C LYS A 71 6.89 9.21 -1.11
N VAL A 72 7.55 8.67 -2.11
CA VAL A 72 7.29 8.93 -3.54
C VAL A 72 7.30 7.60 -4.29
N SER A 73 6.37 7.41 -5.23
CA SER A 73 6.36 6.21 -6.10
C SER A 73 7.57 6.25 -7.01
N VAL A 74 8.27 5.12 -7.14
CA VAL A 74 9.34 4.92 -8.13
C VAL A 74 8.75 4.39 -9.43
N GLU A 75 7.70 3.59 -9.31
CA GLU A 75 7.01 2.98 -10.44
C GLU A 75 5.91 3.90 -10.98
N LEU A 76 5.41 3.53 -12.15
CA LEU A 76 4.22 4.16 -12.74
C LEU A 76 2.93 3.84 -11.99
N ASP A 77 3.03 3.08 -10.90
CA ASP A 77 1.92 2.82 -10.00
C ASP A 77 1.35 4.10 -9.39
N LYS A 78 0.23 3.92 -8.71
CA LYS A 78 -0.42 4.96 -7.92
C LYS A 78 -0.48 4.59 -6.45
N SER A 79 0.49 3.80 -6.00
CA SER A 79 0.50 3.23 -4.65
C SER A 79 0.52 4.33 -3.61
N VAL A 80 1.24 5.43 -3.86
CA VAL A 80 1.27 6.59 -2.96
C VAL A 80 -0.08 7.31 -2.88
N GLU A 81 -0.79 7.50 -4.00
CA GLU A 81 -2.13 8.09 -3.94
C GLU A 81 -3.17 7.13 -3.33
N HIS A 82 -3.01 5.82 -3.53
CA HIS A 82 -3.81 4.79 -2.88
C HIS A 82 -3.64 4.83 -1.37
N GLU A 83 -2.37 4.76 -0.91
CA GLU A 83 -1.98 4.83 0.48
C GLU A 83 -2.48 6.12 1.13
N ASN A 84 -2.38 7.26 0.45
CA ASN A 84 -2.96 8.52 0.93
C ASN A 84 -4.48 8.44 1.17
N SER A 85 -5.25 7.88 0.23
CA SER A 85 -6.70 7.71 0.39
C SER A 85 -7.05 6.83 1.61
N VAL A 86 -6.29 5.76 1.82
CA VAL A 86 -6.48 4.87 2.97
C VAL A 86 -6.09 5.57 4.28
N LEU A 87 -4.94 6.24 4.31
CA LEU A 87 -4.45 6.93 5.50
C LEU A 87 -5.29 8.14 5.90
N GLU A 88 -5.88 8.89 4.97
CA GLU A 88 -6.82 9.95 5.33
C GLU A 88 -8.09 9.39 5.99
N SER A 89 -8.50 8.18 5.61
CA SER A 89 -9.58 7.47 6.30
C SER A 89 -9.17 7.04 7.71
N LEU A 90 -7.97 6.47 7.87
CA LEU A 90 -7.43 6.07 9.17
C LEU A 90 -7.20 7.28 10.11
N ASN A 91 -6.82 8.44 9.57
CA ASN A 91 -6.71 9.68 10.34
C ASN A 91 -8.03 10.04 11.05
N THR A 92 -9.18 9.72 10.45
CA THR A 92 -10.50 10.04 11.03
C THR A 92 -10.78 9.29 12.34
N ILE A 93 -10.09 8.17 12.58
CA ILE A 93 -10.22 7.38 13.81
C ILE A 93 -9.02 7.53 14.76
N LYS A 94 -7.97 8.27 14.36
CA LYS A 94 -6.72 8.40 15.12
C LYS A 94 -6.90 8.98 16.53
N SER A 95 -7.97 9.75 16.75
CA SER A 95 -8.31 10.29 18.08
C SER A 95 -8.68 9.21 19.11
N PHE A 96 -9.05 8.01 18.66
CA PHE A 96 -9.37 6.86 19.52
C PHE A 96 -8.68 5.56 19.09
N CYS A 97 -7.90 5.53 18.01
CA CYS A 97 -7.14 4.38 17.53
C CYS A 97 -5.70 4.80 17.16
N PRO A 98 -4.71 4.68 18.07
CA PRO A 98 -3.37 5.23 17.87
C PRO A 98 -2.43 4.34 17.04
N ASN A 99 -2.87 3.13 16.70
CA ASN A 99 -2.02 2.05 16.17
C ASN A 99 -1.71 2.15 14.67
N PHE A 100 -2.01 3.28 14.02
CA PHE A 100 -1.75 3.50 12.59
C PHE A 100 -0.94 4.79 12.40
N ILE A 101 -0.02 4.77 11.45
CA ILE A 101 0.72 5.97 11.01
C ILE A 101 -0.27 7.05 10.58
N GLY A 102 0.06 8.31 10.87
CA GLY A 102 -0.74 9.43 10.40
C GLY A 102 -0.21 9.98 9.09
N VAL A 103 -1.11 10.35 8.18
CA VAL A 103 -0.76 11.17 7.01
C VAL A 103 -0.96 12.65 7.31
N TYR A 104 0.04 13.47 7.01
CA TYR A 104 -0.08 14.92 7.11
C TYR A 104 -0.74 15.51 5.88
N THR A 105 -0.21 15.22 4.70
CA THR A 105 -0.77 15.63 3.41
C THR A 105 -0.05 14.90 2.28
N MET A 106 -0.66 14.89 1.10
CA MET A 106 0.02 14.57 -0.15
C MET A 106 0.20 15.86 -0.96
N GLN A 107 1.31 15.97 -1.69
CA GLN A 107 1.60 17.11 -2.54
C GLN A 107 2.30 16.72 -3.82
N GLU A 108 1.78 17.18 -4.95
CA GLU A 108 2.50 17.13 -6.22
C GLU A 108 3.70 18.09 -6.19
N LEU A 109 4.91 17.54 -6.36
CA LEU A 109 6.18 18.24 -6.37
C LEU A 109 7.01 17.84 -7.60
N PRO A 110 7.82 18.76 -8.17
CA PRO A 110 8.85 18.40 -9.11
C PRO A 110 9.93 17.58 -8.40
N VAL A 111 10.11 16.32 -8.80
CA VAL A 111 11.15 15.43 -8.28
C VAL A 111 12.10 15.10 -9.43
N SER A 112 13.39 15.27 -9.16
CA SER A 112 14.49 14.94 -10.07
C SER A 112 14.38 13.47 -10.54
N ARG A 113 14.46 13.22 -11.85
CA ARG A 113 14.52 11.84 -12.39
C ARG A 113 15.80 11.15 -11.92
N LEU A 114 16.92 11.88 -11.88
CA LEU A 114 18.19 11.36 -11.34
C LEU A 114 18.03 10.90 -9.89
N PHE A 115 17.31 11.65 -9.05
CA PHE A 115 17.07 11.24 -7.66
C PHE A 115 16.30 9.90 -7.58
N ILE A 116 15.35 9.66 -8.49
CA ILE A 116 14.62 8.39 -8.53
C ILE A 116 15.51 7.26 -9.04
N LEU A 117 16.23 7.46 -10.15
CA LEU A 117 17.06 6.44 -10.79
C LEU A 117 18.23 5.99 -9.91
N GLU A 118 19.00 6.93 -9.35
CA GLU A 118 20.16 6.63 -8.50
C GLU A 118 19.79 5.88 -7.21
N ASN A 119 18.53 5.93 -6.80
CA ASN A 119 18.05 5.24 -5.59
C ASN A 119 17.16 4.03 -5.89
N LYS A 120 16.95 3.68 -7.17
CA LYS A 120 16.23 2.47 -7.60
C LYS A 120 17.15 1.26 -7.68
N GLU A 121 18.39 1.42 -8.14
CA GLU A 121 19.30 0.28 -8.39
C GLU A 121 19.62 -0.56 -7.15
N ASP A 122 19.52 0.04 -5.94
CA ASP A 122 19.74 -0.67 -4.69
C ASP A 122 18.58 -1.59 -4.29
N SER A 123 17.35 -1.38 -4.79
CA SER A 123 16.17 -2.17 -4.35
C SER A 123 16.06 -3.54 -5.02
N ASP A 124 16.48 -3.66 -6.28
CA ASP A 124 16.19 -4.84 -7.10
C ASP A 124 17.18 -6.00 -6.85
N SER A 125 18.29 -5.74 -6.16
CA SER A 125 19.37 -6.73 -6.00
C SER A 125 19.23 -7.71 -4.83
N GLU A 126 18.29 -7.50 -3.90
CA GLU A 126 18.20 -8.31 -2.66
C GLU A 126 17.03 -9.31 -2.58
N GLU A 127 16.00 -9.26 -3.45
CA GLU A 127 14.80 -10.11 -3.29
C GLU A 127 14.66 -11.31 -4.24
N ASP A 128 15.47 -11.41 -5.31
CA ASP A 128 15.43 -12.57 -6.23
C ASP A 128 16.18 -13.82 -5.72
N GLY A 129 16.66 -13.81 -4.47
CA GLY A 129 17.50 -14.86 -3.91
C GLY A 129 16.78 -16.09 -3.32
N SER A 130 15.45 -16.19 -3.35
CA SER A 130 14.77 -17.36 -2.77
C SER A 130 13.40 -17.72 -3.35
N GLU A 131 13.12 -17.40 -4.62
CA GLU A 131 12.16 -18.21 -5.37
C GLU A 131 12.89 -19.50 -5.80
N GLU A 132 13.19 -20.36 -4.81
CA GLU A 132 13.37 -21.79 -5.09
C GLU A 132 12.02 -22.24 -5.67
N ASP A 133 11.99 -22.31 -7.00
CA ASP A 133 11.02 -23.05 -7.78
C ASP A 133 10.90 -24.45 -7.16
N ASP A 134 9.91 -24.63 -6.28
CA ASP A 134 9.31 -25.92 -5.95
C ASP A 134 8.54 -26.44 -7.18
N SER A 135 9.21 -26.46 -8.34
CA SER A 135 8.83 -27.28 -9.48
C SER A 135 9.22 -28.71 -9.12
N GLU A 136 8.31 -29.38 -8.40
CA GLU A 136 8.32 -30.83 -8.32
C GLU A 136 8.37 -31.36 -9.76
N GLU A 137 9.45 -32.12 -9.99
CA GLU A 137 9.82 -32.82 -11.20
C GLU A 137 8.64 -33.60 -11.78
N ASP A 138 8.12 -33.17 -12.93
CA ASP A 138 7.30 -34.02 -13.80
C ASP A 138 8.26 -34.68 -14.80
N ASP A 139 8.76 -35.86 -14.39
CA ASP A 139 9.58 -36.78 -15.18
C ASP A 139 8.94 -37.05 -16.55
N SER A 140 9.50 -36.45 -17.60
CA SER A 140 9.42 -37.01 -18.94
C SER A 140 10.78 -36.93 -19.63
N GLU A 141 11.45 -38.07 -19.61
CA GLU A 141 12.65 -38.40 -20.37
C GLU A 141 12.44 -38.12 -21.86
N GLU A 142 13.20 -37.19 -22.45
CA GLU A 142 13.66 -37.34 -23.84
C GLU A 142 15.12 -36.86 -23.97
N GLU A 143 15.99 -37.85 -24.18
CA GLU A 143 17.40 -37.71 -24.57
C GLU A 143 17.53 -36.93 -25.88
N TYR A 144 18.30 -35.84 -25.90
CA TYR A 144 19.18 -35.56 -27.04
C TYR A 144 20.52 -34.97 -26.58
N SER A 145 21.55 -35.63 -27.08
CA SER A 145 22.96 -35.42 -26.84
C SER A 145 23.58 -34.35 -27.74
N GLU A 146 24.59 -33.69 -27.16
CA GLU A 146 25.89 -33.35 -27.78
C GLU A 146 26.11 -31.94 -28.41
N PRO A 147 27.39 -31.49 -28.56
CA PRO A 147 27.88 -30.31 -27.83
C PRO A 147 28.56 -29.25 -28.74
N ASN A 148 28.94 -28.10 -28.18
CA ASN A 148 30.32 -27.59 -28.19
C ASN A 148 30.46 -26.10 -27.81
N SER A 149 31.48 -25.89 -26.97
CA SER A 149 32.35 -24.74 -26.75
C SER A 149 32.28 -23.56 -27.73
N ARG A 150 32.33 -22.33 -27.17
CA ARG A 150 33.24 -21.26 -27.62
C ARG A 150 33.40 -20.18 -26.55
N ASP A 151 34.65 -20.00 -26.15
CA ASP A 151 35.18 -18.83 -25.47
C ASP A 151 35.11 -17.62 -26.42
N ASP A 152 34.69 -16.45 -25.92
CA ASP A 152 34.99 -15.18 -26.57
C ASP A 152 35.22 -14.07 -25.53
N GLU A 153 36.45 -13.57 -25.54
CA GLU A 153 36.96 -12.42 -24.79
C GLU A 153 36.26 -11.12 -25.26
N LYS A 154 35.77 -10.31 -24.33
CA LYS A 154 35.33 -8.94 -24.62
C LYS A 154 36.28 -7.91 -24.02
N SER A 155 37.07 -7.30 -24.90
CA SER A 155 37.84 -6.08 -24.64
C SER A 155 36.93 -4.84 -24.73
N ASN A 156 36.85 -4.07 -23.66
CA ASN A 156 36.17 -2.77 -23.62
C ASN A 156 37.16 -1.65 -23.99
N GLU A 157 37.06 -1.12 -25.21
CA GLU A 157 37.65 0.17 -25.59
C GLU A 157 36.59 1.27 -25.43
N LYS A 158 36.79 2.17 -24.45
CA LYS A 158 36.00 3.40 -24.31
C LYS A 158 36.63 4.48 -25.19
N SER A 159 35.94 4.87 -26.26
CA SER A 159 36.26 6.04 -27.07
C SER A 159 35.55 7.28 -26.52
N SER A 160 36.33 8.26 -26.05
CA SER A 160 35.85 9.59 -25.65
C SER A 160 35.74 10.50 -26.87
N SER A 161 34.52 10.89 -27.25
CA SER A 161 34.26 11.97 -28.21
C SER A 161 34.00 13.28 -27.47
N GLU A 162 34.90 14.25 -27.67
CA GLU A 162 34.76 15.63 -27.17
C GLU A 162 33.64 16.35 -27.95
N SER A 163 32.57 16.74 -27.25
CA SER A 163 31.53 17.63 -27.74
C SER A 163 31.55 18.95 -26.98
N SER A 164 31.37 20.03 -27.73
CA SER A 164 31.61 21.42 -27.34
C SER A 164 30.50 22.02 -26.47
N GLY A 165 30.85 22.36 -25.23
CA GLY A 165 30.70 23.71 -24.68
C GLY A 165 29.30 24.29 -24.47
N SER A 166 28.42 23.59 -23.76
CA SER A 166 27.47 24.23 -22.85
C SER A 166 27.96 24.01 -21.42
N GLU A 167 28.11 25.09 -20.64
CA GLU A 167 28.40 25.03 -19.21
C GLU A 167 27.20 24.38 -18.49
N SER A 168 27.10 23.06 -18.57
CA SER A 168 26.25 22.27 -17.69
C SER A 168 26.93 22.28 -16.32
N GLU A 169 26.26 22.87 -15.33
CA GLU A 169 26.68 22.71 -13.94
C GLU A 169 26.67 21.21 -13.63
N GLU A 170 27.84 20.59 -13.45
CA GLU A 170 27.94 19.19 -13.03
C GLU A 170 27.10 19.00 -11.76
N ILE A 171 26.08 18.13 -11.85
CA ILE A 171 25.24 17.79 -10.70
C ILE A 171 26.09 16.97 -9.74
N ASP A 172 26.26 17.49 -8.53
CA ASP A 172 26.95 16.80 -7.44
C ASP A 172 26.08 15.63 -6.95
N LEU A 173 26.35 14.44 -7.50
CA LEU A 173 25.63 13.20 -7.20
C LEU A 173 25.70 12.85 -5.70
N GLU A 174 26.75 13.26 -4.99
CA GLU A 174 26.87 13.00 -3.55
C GLU A 174 25.85 13.79 -2.70
N ASN A 175 25.30 14.88 -3.27
CA ASN A 175 24.34 15.76 -2.60
C ASN A 175 22.91 15.67 -3.16
N LEU A 176 22.64 14.64 -3.97
CA LEU A 176 21.33 14.39 -4.55
C LEU A 176 20.29 14.09 -3.46
N ASN A 177 19.18 14.82 -3.46
CA ASN A 177 18.10 14.65 -2.49
C ASN A 177 16.75 15.03 -3.09
N LEU A 178 15.66 14.82 -2.33
CA LEU A 178 14.28 15.11 -2.75
C LEU A 178 14.07 16.55 -3.24
N PHE A 179 14.83 17.53 -2.76
CA PHE A 179 14.72 18.94 -3.13
C PHE A 179 15.80 19.39 -4.13
N THR A 180 16.63 18.48 -4.63
CA THR A 180 17.53 18.77 -5.75
C THR A 180 16.68 18.98 -7.00
N PHE A 181 16.90 20.12 -7.66
CA PHE A 181 16.21 20.47 -8.90
C PHE A 181 17.17 20.29 -10.07
N ASP A 182 16.77 19.49 -11.04
CA ASP A 182 17.35 19.44 -12.37
C ASP A 182 16.28 19.80 -13.42
N ASN A 183 16.68 19.90 -14.69
CA ASN A 183 15.74 20.19 -15.78
C ASN A 183 14.95 18.93 -16.21
N GLU A 184 15.37 17.74 -15.79
CA GLU A 184 14.79 16.43 -16.09
C GLU A 184 13.94 15.95 -14.90
N TYR A 185 13.05 16.82 -14.43
CA TYR A 185 12.16 16.49 -13.32
C TYR A 185 10.81 15.99 -13.83
N SER A 186 10.17 15.12 -13.06
CA SER A 186 8.76 14.78 -13.25
C SER A 186 7.92 15.29 -12.08
N LEU A 187 6.66 15.64 -12.35
CA LEU A 187 5.71 15.99 -11.30
C LEU A 187 5.23 14.71 -10.64
N ASN A 188 5.58 14.53 -9.36
CA ASN A 188 5.25 13.34 -8.59
C ASN A 188 4.43 13.71 -7.37
N ASN A 189 3.46 12.85 -7.04
CA ASN A 189 2.77 12.93 -5.76
C ASN A 189 3.71 12.45 -4.65
N VAL A 190 4.09 13.38 -3.76
CA VAL A 190 4.90 13.10 -2.58
C VAL A 190 4.00 13.07 -1.36
N LEU A 191 3.99 11.95 -0.66
CA LEU A 191 3.20 11.72 0.54
C LEU A 191 4.00 12.04 1.78
N PHE A 192 3.46 12.89 2.64
CA PHE A 192 4.10 13.31 3.89
C PHE A 192 3.43 12.66 5.09
N LEU A 193 4.22 11.88 5.82
CA LEU A 193 3.77 10.98 6.89
C LEU A 193 4.37 11.36 8.25
N GLU A 194 3.71 10.92 9.30
CA GLU A 194 4.21 11.00 10.66
C GLU A 194 5.49 10.16 10.83
N TYR A 195 6.55 10.75 11.37
CA TYR A 195 7.73 9.98 11.77
C TYR A 195 7.42 9.16 13.03
N ILE A 196 7.68 7.85 12.97
CA ILE A 196 7.36 6.91 14.05
C ILE A 196 8.56 6.73 14.99
N SER A 197 9.58 6.01 14.54
CA SER A 197 10.90 5.86 15.17
C SER A 197 11.80 5.04 14.22
N ASN A 198 13.00 4.68 14.68
CA ASN A 198 13.87 3.70 14.05
C ASN A 198 13.71 2.27 14.64
N MET A 199 12.74 2.06 15.52
CA MET A 199 12.47 0.77 16.16
C MET A 199 11.28 0.08 15.49
N SER A 200 11.53 -1.10 14.93
CA SER A 200 10.49 -2.02 14.42
C SER A 200 10.15 -3.13 15.41
N LEU A 201 9.08 -3.88 15.15
CA LEU A 201 8.70 -5.04 15.95
C LEU A 201 9.80 -6.11 16.03
N LYS A 202 10.66 -6.23 15.00
CA LYS A 202 11.87 -7.08 15.02
C LYS A 202 12.79 -6.77 16.21
N HIS A 203 12.85 -5.53 16.68
CA HIS A 203 13.64 -5.17 17.85
C HIS A 203 13.03 -5.74 19.15
N VAL A 204 11.71 -5.76 19.27
CA VAL A 204 11.04 -6.35 20.43
C VAL A 204 11.23 -7.85 20.44
N ILE A 205 11.09 -8.49 19.28
CA ILE A 205 11.35 -9.93 19.10
C ILE A 205 12.76 -10.30 19.58
N ARG A 206 13.78 -9.54 19.16
CA ARG A 206 15.18 -9.85 19.46
C ARG A 206 15.62 -9.49 20.88
N TYR A 207 15.08 -8.43 21.47
CA TYR A 207 15.70 -7.78 22.63
C TYR A 207 14.78 -7.61 23.85
N SER A 208 13.50 -7.99 23.76
CA SER A 208 12.54 -7.79 24.86
C SER A 208 12.05 -9.11 25.47
N ASP A 209 11.50 -9.03 26.69
CA ASP A 209 10.80 -10.15 27.30
C ASP A 209 9.48 -10.46 26.56
N LYS A 210 9.05 -11.72 26.62
CA LYS A 210 7.80 -12.20 26.01
C LYS A 210 6.57 -11.39 26.39
N GLN A 211 6.51 -10.84 27.61
CA GLN A 211 5.39 -10.01 28.04
C GLN A 211 5.25 -8.72 27.23
N VAL A 212 6.39 -8.14 26.83
CA VAL A 212 6.42 -6.95 25.97
C VAL A 212 5.89 -7.32 24.59
N LEU A 213 6.36 -8.44 24.02
CA LEU A 213 5.90 -8.93 22.72
C LEU A 213 4.39 -9.22 22.71
N TYR A 214 3.88 -9.98 23.69
CA TYR A 214 2.45 -10.26 23.81
C TYR A 214 1.60 -9.00 23.96
N SER A 215 2.12 -7.99 24.67
CA SER A 215 1.46 -6.68 24.73
C SER A 215 1.39 -6.00 23.36
N GLN A 216 2.46 -6.06 22.56
CA GLN A 216 2.44 -5.48 21.20
C GLN A 216 1.44 -6.21 20.30
N ILE A 217 1.42 -7.55 20.33
CA ILE A 217 0.45 -8.36 19.56
C ILE A 217 -0.98 -7.97 19.93
N LEU A 218 -1.31 -7.91 21.23
CA LEU A 218 -2.66 -7.55 21.69
C LEU A 218 -3.04 -6.12 21.30
N SER A 219 -2.10 -5.18 21.37
CA SER A 219 -2.33 -3.78 20.99
C SER A 219 -2.60 -3.64 19.49
N LEU A 220 -1.85 -4.35 18.64
CA LEU A 220 -2.08 -4.41 17.19
C LEU A 220 -3.45 -4.98 16.86
N LEU A 221 -3.81 -6.13 17.43
CA LEU A 221 -5.11 -6.77 17.17
C LEU A 221 -6.28 -5.89 17.63
N CYS A 222 -6.15 -5.17 18.76
CA CYS A 222 -7.13 -4.17 19.18
C CYS A 222 -7.25 -3.02 18.17
N GLY A 223 -6.13 -2.47 17.70
CA GLY A 223 -6.12 -1.42 16.68
C GLY A 223 -6.77 -1.86 15.37
N LEU A 224 -6.40 -3.05 14.87
CA LEU A 224 -7.00 -3.67 13.68
C LEU A 224 -8.51 -3.85 13.83
N TYR A 225 -8.96 -4.40 14.96
CA TYR A 225 -10.40 -4.56 15.22
C TYR A 225 -11.14 -3.21 15.16
N MET A 226 -10.56 -2.14 15.71
CA MET A 226 -11.16 -0.80 15.67
C MET A 226 -11.22 -0.25 14.24
N ALA A 227 -10.15 -0.36 13.47
CA ALA A 227 -10.13 0.06 12.07
C ALA A 227 -11.13 -0.73 11.22
N GLN A 228 -11.18 -2.05 11.36
CA GLN A 228 -12.16 -2.91 10.71
C GLN A 228 -13.60 -2.52 11.04
N LYS A 229 -13.89 -2.32 12.32
CA LYS A 229 -15.24 -1.96 12.80
C LYS A 229 -15.73 -0.61 12.27
N HIS A 230 -14.84 0.37 12.12
CA HIS A 230 -15.22 1.73 11.76
C HIS A 230 -15.04 2.07 10.29
N LEU A 231 -14.15 1.37 9.57
CA LEU A 231 -13.75 1.71 8.20
C LEU A 231 -13.78 0.52 7.24
N ARG A 232 -14.16 -0.69 7.69
CA ARG A 232 -14.01 -1.94 6.92
C ARG A 232 -12.60 -2.07 6.34
N PHE A 233 -11.61 -1.81 7.18
CA PHE A 233 -10.20 -1.76 6.82
C PHE A 233 -9.57 -3.15 6.74
N THR A 234 -8.74 -3.38 5.72
CA THR A 234 -7.84 -4.54 5.62
C THR A 234 -6.50 -4.04 5.11
N HIS A 235 -5.39 -4.39 5.76
CA HIS A 235 -4.04 -3.97 5.34
C HIS A 235 -3.54 -4.72 4.10
N TYR A 236 -3.92 -6.00 4.01
CA TYR A 236 -3.46 -7.01 3.06
C TYR A 236 -2.01 -7.47 3.20
N ASP A 237 -1.09 -6.55 3.47
CA ASP A 237 0.33 -6.84 3.59
C ASP A 237 0.88 -6.65 5.02
N LEU A 238 0.13 -7.11 6.03
CA LEU A 238 0.55 -6.92 7.42
C LEU A 238 1.49 -8.02 7.88
N HIS A 239 2.78 -7.81 7.71
CA HIS A 239 3.86 -8.61 8.30
C HIS A 239 4.65 -7.81 9.34
N ILE A 240 5.60 -8.44 10.02
CA ILE A 240 6.35 -7.84 11.14
C ILE A 240 7.21 -6.62 10.76
N ASP A 241 7.60 -6.47 9.50
CA ASP A 241 8.37 -5.31 9.04
C ASP A 241 7.48 -4.08 8.84
N ASN A 242 6.19 -4.28 8.56
CA ASN A 242 5.18 -3.22 8.49
C ASN A 242 4.63 -2.81 9.87
N VAL A 243 5.38 -3.13 10.94
CA VAL A 243 5.09 -2.71 12.31
C VAL A 243 6.29 -1.97 12.91
N MET A 244 6.10 -0.68 13.11
CA MET A 244 7.03 0.22 13.80
C MET A 244 6.59 0.44 15.25
N LEU A 245 7.48 0.96 16.10
CA LEU A 245 7.22 1.16 17.53
C LEU A 245 7.38 2.63 17.90
N LYS A 246 6.51 3.14 18.78
CA LYS A 246 6.65 4.46 19.39
C LYS A 246 6.91 4.35 20.87
N LYS A 247 7.78 5.21 21.38
CA LYS A 247 8.00 5.38 22.82
C LYS A 247 6.82 6.10 23.47
N ILE A 248 6.52 5.69 24.70
CA ILE A 248 5.52 6.23 25.62
C ILE A 248 6.11 6.15 27.03
N GLU A 249 5.44 6.71 28.05
CA GLU A 249 5.87 6.52 29.44
C GLU A 249 5.95 5.03 29.81
N ASP A 250 7.04 4.64 30.49
CA ASP A 250 7.29 3.25 30.92
C ASP A 250 6.15 2.63 31.74
N ASN A 251 5.40 3.49 32.45
CA ASN A 251 4.29 3.11 33.28
C ASN A 251 2.91 3.34 32.63
N ALA A 252 2.86 3.46 31.30
CA ALA A 252 1.62 3.60 30.58
C ALA A 252 0.92 2.26 30.33
N VAL A 253 -0.40 2.27 30.40
CA VAL A 253 -1.30 1.15 30.16
C VAL A 253 -2.42 1.60 29.23
N PHE A 254 -2.67 0.82 28.18
CA PHE A 254 -3.77 1.05 27.26
C PHE A 254 -5.02 0.34 27.76
N VAL A 255 -6.16 1.03 27.69
CA VAL A 255 -7.49 0.51 27.98
C VAL A 255 -8.33 0.65 26.72
N TYR A 256 -8.46 -0.42 25.96
CA TYR A 256 -9.28 -0.45 24.75
C TYR A 256 -10.73 -0.80 25.11
N ASN A 257 -11.66 0.14 24.92
CA ASN A 257 -13.10 -0.14 24.99
C ASN A 257 -13.63 -0.45 23.59
N LEU A 258 -13.95 -1.73 23.35
CA LEU A 258 -14.34 -2.25 22.04
C LEU A 258 -15.86 -2.48 21.92
N GLY A 259 -16.65 -2.09 22.93
CA GLY A 259 -18.10 -2.28 22.99
C GLY A 259 -18.51 -3.24 24.08
N SER A 260 -18.76 -4.50 23.72
CA SER A 260 -19.09 -5.57 24.69
C SER A 260 -17.90 -5.99 25.54
N ASP A 261 -16.70 -5.73 25.04
CA ASP A 261 -15.44 -6.16 25.63
C ASP A 261 -14.53 -4.95 25.81
N ALA A 262 -13.73 -4.98 26.88
CA ALA A 262 -12.68 -4.02 27.12
C ALA A 262 -11.40 -4.74 27.56
N PHE A 263 -10.26 -4.26 27.08
CA PHE A 263 -8.96 -4.88 27.32
C PHE A 263 -8.00 -3.88 27.93
N ILE A 264 -7.32 -4.30 28.99
CA ILE A 264 -6.22 -3.55 29.61
C ILE A 264 -4.92 -4.22 29.15
N ILE A 265 -4.02 -3.43 28.56
CA ILE A 265 -2.78 -3.88 27.93
C ILE A 265 -1.64 -2.95 28.38
N PRO A 266 -0.66 -3.44 29.16
CA PRO A 266 0.46 -2.62 29.61
C PRO A 266 1.44 -2.36 28.47
N THR A 267 1.84 -1.10 28.24
CA THR A 267 2.67 -0.74 27.08
C THR A 267 4.15 -1.08 27.27
N PHE A 268 4.63 -1.12 28.51
CA PHE A 268 6.06 -1.24 28.83
C PHE A 268 6.91 -0.15 28.16
N GLY A 269 6.39 1.06 28.04
CA GLY A 269 7.11 2.21 27.47
C GLY A 269 7.14 2.24 25.94
N ILE A 270 6.51 1.29 25.25
CA ILE A 270 6.37 1.28 23.79
C ILE A 270 4.98 0.83 23.32
N TYR A 271 4.57 1.25 22.12
CA TYR A 271 3.38 0.71 21.48
C TYR A 271 3.56 0.59 19.97
N PRO A 272 2.81 -0.31 19.31
CA PRO A 272 3.01 -0.62 17.92
C PRO A 272 2.16 0.30 17.01
N VAL A 273 2.74 0.65 15.87
CA VAL A 273 2.15 1.46 14.81
C VAL A 273 2.32 0.75 13.47
N ILE A 274 1.20 0.48 12.81
CA ILE A 274 1.15 -0.11 11.47
C ILE A 274 1.47 0.96 10.43
N ILE A 275 2.31 0.60 9.46
CA ILE A 275 2.78 1.45 8.35
C ILE A 275 2.52 0.75 7.01
N ASP A 276 2.74 1.47 5.91
CA ASP A 276 2.71 0.95 4.53
C ASP A 276 1.34 0.47 4.02
N MET A 277 0.44 1.43 3.75
CA MET A 277 -0.93 1.12 3.33
C MET A 277 -1.09 0.98 1.80
N GLY A 278 0.01 0.78 1.05
CA GLY A 278 0.03 0.74 -0.42
C GLY A 278 -0.88 -0.33 -1.04
N SER A 279 -1.12 -1.42 -0.30
CA SER A 279 -1.98 -2.54 -0.71
C SER A 279 -3.27 -2.66 0.11
N SER A 280 -3.60 -1.67 0.93
CA SER A 280 -4.73 -1.76 1.86
C SER A 280 -6.09 -1.54 1.19
N TYR A 281 -7.16 -2.04 1.80
CA TYR A 281 -8.54 -1.69 1.48
C TYR A 281 -9.19 -0.94 2.64
N CYS A 282 -10.05 0.03 2.32
CA CYS A 282 -11.03 0.56 3.26
C CYS A 282 -12.28 1.01 2.53
N GLN A 283 -13.39 1.17 3.25
CA GLN A 283 -14.67 1.59 2.68
C GLN A 283 -14.60 2.92 1.92
N HIS A 284 -13.69 3.83 2.27
CA HIS A 284 -13.56 5.11 1.59
C HIS A 284 -13.10 4.98 0.12
N LEU A 285 -12.47 3.86 -0.23
CA LEU A 285 -12.07 3.55 -1.60
C LEU A 285 -13.26 3.16 -2.48
N GLU A 286 -14.43 2.85 -1.91
CA GLU A 286 -15.64 2.55 -2.68
C GLU A 286 -15.96 3.73 -3.63
N ASP A 287 -16.23 3.40 -4.90
CA ASP A 287 -16.43 4.30 -6.04
C ASP A 287 -15.21 5.14 -6.47
N GLN A 288 -14.04 4.97 -5.85
CA GLN A 288 -12.76 5.53 -6.32
C GLN A 288 -12.13 4.65 -7.40
N SER A 289 -11.20 5.23 -8.17
CA SER A 289 -10.35 4.44 -9.06
C SER A 289 -9.43 3.52 -8.25
N MET A 290 -9.21 2.32 -8.78
CA MET A 290 -8.14 1.44 -8.32
C MET A 290 -6.79 2.14 -8.57
N LYS A 291 -5.91 2.05 -7.59
CA LYS A 291 -4.58 2.71 -7.62
C LYS A 291 -3.46 1.80 -7.12
N SER A 292 -3.82 0.60 -6.70
CA SER A 292 -2.91 -0.48 -6.33
C SER A 292 -2.84 -1.51 -7.46
N SER A 293 -1.76 -2.30 -7.46
CA SER A 293 -1.58 -3.39 -8.43
C SER A 293 -2.63 -4.51 -8.24
N PRO A 294 -3.15 -5.12 -9.32
CA PRO A 294 -3.87 -6.38 -9.26
C PRO A 294 -2.95 -7.61 -9.16
N SER A 295 -1.62 -7.41 -9.04
CA SER A 295 -0.66 -8.50 -8.91
C SER A 295 -0.84 -9.23 -7.58
N HIS A 296 -0.49 -10.53 -7.55
CA HIS A 296 -0.50 -11.37 -6.35
C HIS A 296 -1.88 -11.62 -5.72
N TYR A 297 -2.95 -11.49 -6.50
CA TYR A 297 -4.31 -11.85 -6.06
C TYR A 297 -4.45 -13.34 -5.73
N ASP A 298 -3.64 -14.19 -6.35
CA ASP A 298 -3.47 -15.62 -6.02
C ASP A 298 -2.81 -15.82 -4.65
N LYS A 299 -1.98 -14.87 -4.21
CA LYS A 299 -1.35 -14.87 -2.87
C LYS A 299 -2.26 -14.25 -1.79
N GLY A 300 -3.40 -13.67 -2.17
CA GLY A 300 -4.37 -13.06 -1.25
C GLY A 300 -4.21 -11.55 -1.04
N LEU A 301 -3.35 -10.87 -1.81
CA LEU A 301 -3.26 -9.41 -1.85
C LEU A 301 -4.43 -8.83 -2.65
N GLN A 302 -5.58 -8.60 -2.02
CA GLN A 302 -6.83 -8.31 -2.74
C GLN A 302 -7.45 -6.95 -2.35
N PRO A 303 -6.76 -5.81 -2.62
CA PRO A 303 -7.18 -4.44 -2.25
C PRO A 303 -8.52 -3.96 -2.84
N THR A 304 -9.32 -4.83 -3.46
CA THR A 304 -10.61 -4.52 -4.07
C THR A 304 -11.80 -4.88 -3.20
N PHE A 305 -11.61 -5.60 -2.10
CA PHE A 305 -12.67 -5.95 -1.17
C PHE A 305 -12.19 -5.99 0.27
N TYR A 306 -13.15 -6.07 1.20
CA TYR A 306 -12.89 -6.20 2.62
C TYR A 306 -12.67 -7.66 3.02
N ASP A 307 -11.53 -7.97 3.63
CA ASP A 307 -11.24 -9.25 4.27
C ASP A 307 -10.90 -9.03 5.75
N ASN A 308 -11.77 -9.51 6.63
CA ASN A 308 -11.66 -9.28 8.06
C ASN A 308 -10.61 -10.15 8.78
N PHE A 309 -10.04 -11.16 8.12
CA PHE A 309 -9.05 -12.05 8.73
C PHE A 309 -7.69 -12.04 8.04
N ASN A 310 -7.56 -11.44 6.86
CA ASN A 310 -6.30 -11.42 6.13
C ASN A 310 -5.13 -10.98 7.01
N ASP A 311 -5.27 -9.81 7.61
CA ASP A 311 -4.21 -9.19 8.42
C ASP A 311 -3.87 -10.03 9.65
N VAL A 312 -4.83 -10.77 10.21
CA VAL A 312 -4.59 -11.57 11.41
C VAL A 312 -3.73 -12.78 11.10
N HIS A 313 -4.05 -13.53 10.05
CA HIS A 313 -3.25 -14.71 9.72
C HIS A 313 -1.89 -14.32 9.14
N HIS A 314 -1.82 -13.29 8.28
CA HIS A 314 -0.56 -12.81 7.72
C HIS A 314 0.38 -12.33 8.84
N PHE A 315 -0.11 -11.49 9.75
CA PHE A 315 0.70 -10.97 10.85
C PHE A 315 1.13 -12.04 11.84
N LEU A 316 0.19 -12.85 12.35
CA LEU A 316 0.51 -13.81 13.39
C LEU A 316 1.42 -14.92 12.86
N LEU A 317 1.19 -15.42 11.64
CA LEU A 317 2.03 -16.49 11.11
C LEU A 317 3.43 -16.00 10.75
N SER A 318 3.57 -14.82 10.13
CA SER A 318 4.90 -14.22 9.88
C SER A 318 5.65 -13.98 11.20
N LEU A 319 4.97 -13.50 12.24
CA LEU A 319 5.56 -13.31 13.56
C LEU A 319 6.00 -14.62 14.21
N PHE A 320 5.15 -15.64 14.25
CA PHE A 320 5.45 -16.89 14.93
C PHE A 320 6.48 -17.73 14.19
N ASN A 321 6.54 -17.64 12.85
CA ASN A 321 7.60 -18.26 12.07
C ASN A 321 9.00 -17.81 12.50
N GLU A 322 9.16 -16.52 12.86
CA GLU A 322 10.46 -15.98 13.30
C GLU A 322 10.88 -16.44 14.70
N ILE A 323 9.94 -16.82 15.57
CA ILE A 323 10.22 -17.03 17.01
C ILE A 323 9.91 -18.44 17.51
N GLU A 324 9.20 -19.27 16.72
CA GLU A 324 8.75 -20.58 17.19
C GLU A 324 9.89 -21.54 17.53
N GLN A 325 11.07 -21.34 16.92
CA GLN A 325 12.25 -22.16 17.18
C GLN A 325 12.97 -21.80 18.49
N ASP A 326 12.77 -20.57 18.98
CA ASP A 326 13.48 -20.04 20.15
C ASP A 326 12.83 -20.44 21.48
N ASN A 327 11.56 -20.84 21.46
CA ASN A 327 10.79 -21.08 22.69
C ASN A 327 9.63 -22.07 22.50
N GLU A 328 9.53 -23.07 23.41
CA GLU A 328 8.45 -24.06 23.41
C GLU A 328 7.05 -23.43 23.56
N GLU A 329 6.92 -22.34 24.31
CA GLU A 329 5.66 -21.60 24.47
C GLU A 329 5.22 -20.97 23.13
N TYR A 330 6.15 -20.41 22.37
CA TYR A 330 5.87 -19.85 21.04
C TYR A 330 5.53 -20.94 20.03
N TYR A 331 6.26 -22.06 20.04
CA TYR A 331 5.93 -23.23 19.22
C TYR A 331 4.52 -23.76 19.52
N PHE A 332 4.17 -23.87 20.79
CA PHE A 332 2.83 -24.30 21.21
C PHE A 332 1.75 -23.32 20.73
N LEU A 333 1.97 -22.02 20.87
CA LEU A 333 1.02 -20.99 20.42
C LEU A 333 0.88 -20.98 18.89
N SER A 334 1.99 -21.06 18.16
CA SER A 334 2.06 -21.21 16.70
C SER A 334 1.25 -22.42 16.22
N THR A 335 1.47 -23.59 16.82
CA THR A 335 0.74 -24.83 16.49
C THR A 335 -0.78 -24.66 16.67
N ARG A 336 -1.21 -23.96 17.73
CA ARG A 336 -2.64 -23.70 17.96
C ARG A 336 -3.23 -22.69 16.99
N LEU A 337 -2.46 -21.67 16.60
CA LEU A 337 -2.87 -20.73 15.56
C LEU A 337 -3.02 -21.44 14.21
N MET A 338 -2.07 -22.29 13.83
CA MET A 338 -2.17 -23.13 12.64
C MET A 338 -3.41 -24.03 12.68
N TRP A 339 -3.75 -24.57 13.85
CA TRP A 339 -4.99 -25.34 14.00
C TRP A 339 -6.26 -24.48 13.84
N LEU A 340 -6.27 -23.22 14.31
CA LEU A 340 -7.38 -22.28 14.08
C LEU A 340 -7.52 -21.91 12.60
N PHE A 341 -6.40 -21.83 11.88
CA PHE A 341 -6.34 -21.53 10.45
C PHE A 341 -6.35 -22.78 9.54
N ARG A 342 -6.53 -23.99 10.08
CA ARG A 342 -6.40 -25.28 9.34
C ARG A 342 -7.27 -25.41 8.09
N HIS A 343 -8.31 -24.58 7.97
CA HIS A 343 -9.21 -24.58 6.83
C HIS A 343 -8.78 -23.63 5.72
N LEU A 344 -7.85 -22.71 5.99
CA LEU A 344 -7.33 -21.77 5.00
C LEU A 344 -6.11 -22.38 4.28
N PRO A 345 -6.01 -22.22 2.95
CA PRO A 345 -4.81 -22.60 2.21
C PRO A 345 -3.73 -21.54 2.46
N LEU A 346 -2.93 -21.70 3.52
CA LEU A 346 -1.90 -20.72 3.91
C LEU A 346 -0.49 -21.29 3.75
N LEU A 347 0.42 -20.46 3.24
CA LEU A 347 1.86 -20.69 3.36
C LEU A 347 2.28 -20.48 4.81
N ARG A 348 2.58 -21.57 5.53
CA ARG A 348 2.87 -21.53 6.98
C ARG A 348 3.86 -20.43 7.39
N LYS A 349 4.96 -20.27 6.65
CA LYS A 349 6.06 -19.37 7.05
C LYS A 349 5.72 -17.89 6.90
N LYS A 350 4.96 -17.54 5.86
CA LYS A 350 4.68 -16.14 5.52
C LYS A 350 3.25 -15.73 5.88
N GLY A 351 2.32 -16.68 5.95
CA GLY A 351 0.90 -16.43 6.17
C GLY A 351 0.14 -15.96 4.93
N TRP A 352 0.77 -15.95 3.74
CA TRP A 352 0.09 -15.72 2.45
C TRP A 352 -0.94 -16.81 2.17
N LYS A 353 -2.02 -16.44 1.48
CA LYS A 353 -2.98 -17.42 0.97
C LYS A 353 -2.42 -18.08 -0.30
N MET A 354 -2.88 -19.28 -0.61
CA MET A 354 -2.67 -19.95 -1.89
C MET A 354 -4.05 -20.14 -2.54
N LEU A 355 -4.42 -19.19 -3.39
CA LEU A 355 -5.73 -19.13 -4.01
C LEU A 355 -5.67 -19.72 -5.44
N PRO A 356 -6.79 -20.26 -5.93
CA PRO A 356 -6.78 -21.04 -7.18
C PRO A 356 -6.54 -20.22 -8.46
N VAL A 357 -6.74 -18.91 -8.42
CA VAL A 357 -6.71 -18.06 -9.63
C VAL A 357 -5.73 -16.91 -9.50
N ASP A 358 -4.81 -16.83 -10.46
CA ASP A 358 -4.04 -15.62 -10.79
C ASP A 358 -4.83 -14.79 -11.82
N VAL A 359 -5.41 -13.69 -11.33
CA VAL A 359 -6.32 -12.83 -12.10
C VAL A 359 -5.62 -12.21 -13.30
N ILE A 360 -4.41 -11.65 -13.12
CA ILE A 360 -3.69 -10.98 -14.21
C ILE A 360 -3.27 -12.00 -15.26
N ARG A 361 -2.70 -13.14 -14.83
CA ARG A 361 -2.26 -14.19 -15.77
C ARG A 361 -3.42 -14.74 -16.59
N ASN A 362 -4.59 -14.97 -15.98
CA ASN A 362 -5.77 -15.45 -16.70
C ASN A 362 -6.30 -14.41 -17.69
N VAL A 363 -6.40 -13.14 -17.29
CA VAL A 363 -6.82 -12.07 -18.20
C VAL A 363 -5.86 -11.90 -19.38
N ARG A 364 -4.55 -11.92 -19.15
CA ARG A 364 -3.52 -11.89 -20.20
C ARG A 364 -3.68 -13.06 -21.17
N LYS A 365 -3.81 -14.28 -20.65
CA LYS A 365 -4.01 -15.49 -21.47
C LYS A 365 -5.26 -15.37 -22.33
N PHE A 366 -6.35 -14.85 -21.77
CA PHE A 366 -7.60 -14.65 -22.48
C PHE A 366 -7.48 -13.61 -23.60
N ILE A 367 -6.84 -12.46 -23.34
CA ILE A 367 -6.58 -11.41 -24.34
C ILE A 367 -5.67 -11.96 -25.46
N LYS A 368 -4.59 -12.66 -25.12
CA LYS A 368 -3.68 -13.29 -26.10
C LYS A 368 -4.38 -14.26 -27.03
N MET A 369 -5.32 -15.04 -26.50
CA MET A 369 -6.10 -15.99 -27.29
C MET A 369 -7.07 -15.30 -28.24
N LEU A 370 -7.74 -14.22 -27.80
CA LEU A 370 -8.81 -13.57 -28.56
C LEU A 370 -8.35 -12.47 -29.51
N CYS A 371 -7.24 -11.80 -29.17
CA CYS A 371 -6.70 -10.65 -29.89
C CYS A 371 -5.22 -10.86 -30.26
N PRO A 372 -4.86 -11.93 -31.01
CA PRO A 372 -3.47 -12.25 -31.33
C PRO A 372 -2.76 -11.16 -32.17
N GLU A 373 -3.51 -10.30 -32.86
CA GLU A 373 -2.98 -9.15 -33.58
C GLU A 373 -2.31 -8.10 -32.68
N LEU A 374 -2.72 -7.97 -31.42
CA LEU A 374 -2.06 -7.07 -30.46
C LEU A 374 -0.60 -7.47 -30.22
N TYR A 375 -0.33 -8.78 -30.21
CA TYR A 375 1.01 -9.32 -30.01
C TYR A 375 1.90 -9.21 -31.27
N LYS A 376 1.38 -8.60 -32.34
CA LYS A 376 2.20 -8.17 -33.48
C LYS A 376 2.73 -6.75 -33.31
N LEU A 377 2.21 -6.01 -32.33
CA LEU A 377 2.69 -4.68 -31.96
C LEU A 377 3.85 -4.89 -30.98
N SER A 378 5.04 -4.36 -31.29
CA SER A 378 6.25 -4.61 -30.49
C SER A 378 6.09 -4.14 -29.04
N SER A 379 5.61 -2.91 -28.84
CA SER A 379 5.36 -2.34 -27.52
C SER A 379 4.40 -3.19 -26.69
N TYR A 380 3.30 -3.65 -27.29
CA TYR A 380 2.33 -4.50 -26.59
C TYR A 380 2.89 -5.89 -26.27
N HIS A 381 3.64 -6.51 -27.18
CA HIS A 381 4.23 -7.82 -26.93
C HIS A 381 5.11 -7.83 -25.69
N ASP A 382 5.91 -6.77 -25.52
CA ASP A 382 6.90 -6.69 -24.45
C ASP A 382 6.30 -6.18 -23.13
N MET A 383 5.18 -5.44 -23.19
CA MET A 383 4.59 -4.72 -22.04
C MET A 383 3.12 -5.08 -21.76
N ASP A 384 2.64 -6.23 -22.27
CA ASP A 384 1.21 -6.60 -22.17
C ASP A 384 0.69 -6.60 -20.72
N LYS A 385 1.50 -7.09 -19.78
CA LYS A 385 1.20 -7.10 -18.33
C LYS A 385 1.03 -5.67 -17.82
N ASP A 386 2.01 -4.81 -18.08
CA ASP A 386 2.02 -3.44 -17.57
C ASP A 386 0.89 -2.61 -18.18
N PHE A 387 0.57 -2.82 -19.46
CA PHE A 387 -0.58 -2.16 -20.10
C PHE A 387 -1.91 -2.58 -19.47
N ILE A 388 -2.10 -3.87 -19.20
CA ILE A 388 -3.31 -4.37 -18.54
C ILE A 388 -3.40 -3.85 -17.09
N GLU A 389 -2.27 -3.75 -16.41
CA GLU A 389 -2.17 -3.18 -15.07
C GLU A 389 -2.50 -1.68 -15.05
N VAL A 390 -1.94 -0.87 -15.96
CA VAL A 390 -2.25 0.57 -16.04
C VAL A 390 -3.71 0.80 -16.41
N LEU A 391 -4.29 0.01 -17.32
CA LEU A 391 -5.72 0.07 -17.62
C LEU A 391 -6.58 -0.22 -16.38
N SER A 392 -6.09 -1.03 -15.44
CA SER A 392 -6.80 -1.29 -14.19
C SER A 392 -6.98 -0.04 -13.32
N TYR A 393 -6.13 0.97 -13.48
CA TYR A 393 -6.27 2.24 -12.75
C TYR A 393 -7.52 3.05 -13.16
N GLY A 394 -8.14 2.70 -14.29
CA GLY A 394 -9.43 3.28 -14.69
C GLY A 394 -10.63 2.61 -14.03
N ILE A 395 -10.44 1.48 -13.32
CA ILE A 395 -11.52 0.67 -12.77
C ILE A 395 -11.99 1.25 -11.44
N LYS A 396 -13.32 1.37 -11.28
CA LYS A 396 -13.92 1.74 -9.99
C LYS A 396 -13.96 0.57 -9.01
N LEU A 397 -13.66 0.84 -7.75
CA LEU A 397 -13.78 -0.11 -6.65
C LEU A 397 -15.20 -0.08 -6.02
N PRO A 398 -15.65 -1.17 -5.40
CA PRO A 398 -15.12 -2.52 -5.58
C PRO A 398 -15.39 -3.01 -7.01
N TRP A 399 -14.66 -4.03 -7.46
CA TRP A 399 -14.93 -4.67 -8.74
C TRP A 399 -16.36 -5.24 -8.77
N LYS A 400 -17.03 -5.11 -9.91
CA LYS A 400 -18.42 -5.55 -10.14
C LYS A 400 -18.54 -6.09 -11.56
N GLU A 401 -19.41 -7.08 -11.76
CA GLU A 401 -19.85 -7.52 -13.09
C GLU A 401 -20.76 -6.45 -13.71
N GLU A 402 -20.15 -5.49 -14.39
CA GLU A 402 -20.88 -4.39 -15.01
C GLU A 402 -20.12 -3.94 -16.27
N LEU A 403 -20.78 -4.05 -17.41
CA LEU A 403 -20.32 -3.48 -18.69
C LEU A 403 -20.93 -2.09 -18.90
N ASP A 404 -20.23 -1.23 -19.62
CA ASP A 404 -20.77 0.07 -20.04
C ASP A 404 -22.02 -0.14 -20.90
N SER A 405 -23.02 0.72 -20.69
CA SER A 405 -24.29 0.66 -21.41
C SER A 405 -24.15 0.72 -22.92
N ASP A 406 -23.09 1.37 -23.44
CA ASP A 406 -22.86 1.45 -24.88
C ASP A 406 -22.41 0.11 -25.46
N ILE A 407 -21.63 -0.69 -24.70
CA ILE A 407 -21.25 -2.06 -25.08
C ILE A 407 -22.50 -2.94 -25.14
N LEU A 408 -23.34 -2.88 -24.10
CA LEU A 408 -24.56 -3.68 -24.02
C LEU A 408 -25.59 -3.32 -25.12
N LYS A 409 -25.65 -2.06 -25.54
CA LYS A 409 -26.51 -1.64 -26.66
C LYS A 409 -25.99 -2.10 -28.01
N GLU A 410 -24.67 -2.10 -28.19
CA GLU A 410 -24.04 -2.49 -29.45
C GLU A 410 -24.03 -4.02 -29.63
N TYR A 411 -23.90 -4.75 -28.52
CA TYR A 411 -23.92 -6.20 -28.45
C TYR A 411 -25.01 -6.67 -27.47
N PRO A 412 -26.30 -6.59 -27.85
CA PRO A 412 -27.40 -7.06 -27.03
C PRO A 412 -27.46 -8.59 -27.10
N ASN A 413 -26.51 -9.25 -26.44
CA ASN A 413 -26.52 -10.69 -26.24
C ASN A 413 -26.95 -10.99 -24.79
N ASP A 414 -27.76 -12.03 -24.60
CA ASP A 414 -28.14 -12.51 -23.27
C ASP A 414 -26.94 -13.11 -22.53
N ASN A 415 -25.90 -13.53 -23.27
CA ASN A 415 -24.65 -14.04 -22.72
C ASN A 415 -23.59 -12.94 -22.63
N ILE A 416 -23.26 -12.52 -21.40
CA ILE A 416 -22.22 -11.51 -21.12
C ILE A 416 -20.83 -11.92 -21.62
N GLU A 417 -20.54 -13.22 -21.72
CA GLU A 417 -19.25 -13.72 -22.19
C GLU A 417 -19.02 -13.42 -23.67
N ASP A 418 -20.04 -13.66 -24.50
CA ASP A 418 -19.97 -13.33 -25.93
C ASP A 418 -19.79 -11.82 -26.13
N THR A 419 -20.49 -11.00 -25.33
CA THR A 419 -20.34 -9.54 -25.34
C THR A 419 -18.92 -9.10 -24.95
N ILE A 420 -18.29 -9.75 -23.97
CA ILE A 420 -16.89 -9.50 -23.61
C ILE A 420 -15.96 -9.84 -24.78
N VAL A 421 -16.14 -11.00 -25.41
CA VAL A 421 -15.33 -11.47 -26.54
C VAL A 421 -15.40 -10.49 -27.72
N ASP A 422 -16.61 -10.11 -28.12
CA ASP A 422 -16.81 -9.18 -29.23
C ASP A 422 -16.32 -7.77 -28.89
N GLY A 423 -16.54 -7.33 -27.65
CA GLY A 423 -16.04 -6.06 -27.13
C GLY A 423 -14.52 -5.97 -27.13
N LEU A 424 -13.81 -7.04 -26.72
CA LEU A 424 -12.35 -7.10 -26.74
C LEU A 424 -11.81 -6.98 -28.17
N LYS A 425 -12.28 -7.83 -29.08
CA LYS A 425 -11.82 -7.84 -30.48
C LYS A 425 -12.03 -6.51 -31.20
N LYS A 426 -13.05 -5.75 -30.77
CA LYS A 426 -13.31 -4.42 -31.31
C LYS A 426 -12.54 -3.34 -30.56
N TYR A 427 -12.96 -3.02 -29.34
CA TYR A 427 -12.53 -1.79 -28.67
C TYR A 427 -11.09 -1.89 -28.17
N PHE A 428 -10.67 -3.07 -27.71
CA PHE A 428 -9.31 -3.24 -27.19
C PHE A 428 -8.28 -3.16 -28.32
N VAL A 429 -8.56 -3.85 -29.43
CA VAL A 429 -7.72 -3.81 -30.63
C VAL A 429 -7.66 -2.42 -31.22
N GLU A 430 -8.81 -1.77 -31.41
CA GLU A 430 -8.85 -0.41 -31.93
C GLU A 430 -8.19 0.61 -31.00
N PHE A 431 -8.25 0.41 -29.67
CA PHE A 431 -7.56 1.25 -28.70
C PHE A 431 -6.04 1.15 -28.89
N PHE A 432 -5.48 -0.05 -28.84
CA PHE A 432 -4.02 -0.24 -28.98
C PHE A 432 -3.51 0.08 -30.39
N THR A 433 -4.33 -0.07 -31.42
CA THR A 433 -3.99 0.35 -32.79
C THR A 433 -3.85 1.87 -32.92
N GLU A 434 -4.64 2.66 -32.18
CA GLU A 434 -4.43 4.11 -32.10
C GLU A 434 -3.31 4.48 -31.13
N PHE A 435 -3.16 3.74 -30.03
CA PHE A 435 -2.17 4.01 -28.99
C PHE A 435 -0.73 3.75 -29.47
N GLN A 436 -0.47 2.70 -30.25
CA GLN A 436 0.86 2.40 -30.81
C GLN A 436 1.43 3.54 -31.67
N LYS A 437 0.62 4.50 -32.12
CA LYS A 437 1.12 5.67 -32.85
C LYS A 437 2.02 6.53 -31.98
N PHE A 438 1.89 6.44 -30.65
CA PHE A 438 2.85 7.04 -29.74
C PHE A 438 4.24 6.42 -29.89
N ASP A 439 4.37 5.14 -30.29
CA ASP A 439 5.66 4.48 -30.51
C ASP A 439 6.50 5.16 -31.63
N GLU A 440 5.86 5.97 -32.49
CA GLU A 440 6.53 6.72 -33.56
C GLU A 440 7.23 8.00 -33.06
N ILE A 441 7.12 8.32 -31.77
CA ILE A 441 7.79 9.48 -31.17
C ILE A 441 9.28 9.17 -30.99
N GLU A 442 10.14 9.87 -31.75
CA GLU A 442 11.60 9.64 -31.75
C GLU A 442 12.27 9.85 -30.39
N ASP A 443 11.73 10.71 -29.52
CA ASP A 443 12.31 11.03 -28.21
C ASP A 443 11.93 10.04 -27.10
N PHE A 444 11.15 9.00 -27.39
CA PHE A 444 10.95 7.91 -26.44
C PHE A 444 12.22 7.05 -26.37
N GLU A 445 13.08 7.37 -25.41
CA GLU A 445 14.27 6.58 -25.12
C GLU A 445 13.94 5.37 -24.22
N ASP A 446 12.88 5.46 -23.42
CA ASP A 446 12.48 4.47 -22.42
C ASP A 446 11.08 3.90 -22.71
N PRO A 447 10.90 2.58 -22.82
CA PRO A 447 9.58 1.95 -22.93
C PRO A 447 8.58 2.41 -21.86
N TYR A 448 9.05 2.81 -20.66
CA TYR A 448 8.20 3.34 -19.59
C TYR A 448 7.54 4.68 -19.95
N ASP A 449 8.06 5.44 -20.92
CA ASP A 449 7.44 6.68 -21.38
C ASP A 449 6.06 6.40 -22.01
N LEU A 450 5.91 5.28 -22.73
CA LEU A 450 4.62 4.83 -23.26
C LEU A 450 3.64 4.52 -22.13
N LEU A 451 4.08 3.79 -21.09
CA LEU A 451 3.22 3.50 -19.95
C LEU A 451 2.79 4.78 -19.21
N TYR A 452 3.65 5.80 -19.15
CA TYR A 452 3.29 7.11 -18.60
C TYR A 452 2.19 7.78 -19.43
N VAL A 453 2.30 7.78 -20.76
CA VAL A 453 1.22 8.28 -21.63
C VAL A 453 -0.08 7.51 -21.42
N LEU A 454 -0.01 6.17 -21.36
CA LEU A 454 -1.18 5.33 -21.11
C LEU A 454 -1.84 5.69 -19.78
N LYS A 455 -1.06 5.85 -18.71
CA LYS A 455 -1.53 6.22 -17.38
C LYS A 455 -2.31 7.53 -17.41
N GLU A 456 -1.78 8.56 -18.09
CA GLU A 456 -2.47 9.85 -18.21
C GLU A 456 -3.75 9.77 -19.05
N ILE A 457 -3.76 8.95 -20.11
CA ILE A 457 -4.99 8.68 -20.88
C ILE A 457 -6.05 8.01 -20.00
N VAL A 458 -5.68 6.96 -19.27
CA VAL A 458 -6.58 6.21 -18.37
C VAL A 458 -7.19 7.14 -17.32
N ASP A 459 -6.39 8.04 -16.75
CA ASP A 459 -6.84 9.05 -15.80
C ASP A 459 -7.86 10.01 -16.37
N LEU A 460 -7.58 10.58 -17.55
CA LEU A 460 -8.49 11.49 -18.22
C LEU A 460 -9.81 10.79 -18.56
N VAL A 461 -9.72 9.54 -19.00
CA VAL A 461 -10.89 8.69 -19.28
C VAL A 461 -11.69 8.44 -18.02
N TYR A 462 -11.05 8.14 -16.90
CA TYR A 462 -11.73 7.96 -15.61
C TYR A 462 -12.45 9.25 -15.17
N LEU A 463 -11.74 10.38 -15.15
CA LEU A 463 -12.26 11.70 -14.73
C LEU A 463 -13.43 12.18 -15.60
N HIS A 464 -13.42 11.85 -16.89
CA HIS A 464 -14.43 12.27 -17.86
C HIS A 464 -15.33 11.14 -18.37
N SER A 465 -15.33 9.99 -17.69
CA SER A 465 -16.03 8.76 -18.10
C SER A 465 -17.51 8.96 -18.47
N LYS A 466 -18.22 9.84 -17.75
CA LYS A 466 -19.63 10.16 -18.02
C LYS A 466 -19.85 10.98 -19.30
N SER A 467 -18.86 11.78 -19.70
CA SER A 467 -18.94 12.66 -20.87
C SER A 467 -18.39 12.00 -22.14
N ILE A 468 -17.54 10.99 -22.00
CA ILE A 468 -17.00 10.20 -23.09
C ILE A 468 -18.07 9.20 -23.55
N THR A 469 -18.55 9.38 -24.77
CA THR A 469 -19.57 8.55 -25.42
C THR A 469 -19.12 8.22 -26.84
N LYS A 470 -19.81 7.31 -27.53
CA LYS A 470 -19.48 6.92 -28.92
C LYS A 470 -19.38 8.11 -29.89
N ASN A 471 -20.21 9.14 -29.66
CA ASN A 471 -20.22 10.38 -30.44
C ASN A 471 -19.60 11.51 -29.62
N ILE A 472 -18.40 11.29 -29.09
CA ILE A 472 -17.70 12.29 -28.26
C ILE A 472 -17.59 13.62 -29.01
N ASP A 473 -18.02 14.69 -28.36
CA ASP A 473 -18.05 16.01 -28.96
C ASP A 473 -16.62 16.53 -29.24
N LYS A 474 -16.43 17.18 -30.39
CA LYS A 474 -15.11 17.66 -30.84
C LYS A 474 -14.48 18.66 -29.88
N TYR A 475 -15.29 19.49 -29.20
CA TYR A 475 -14.79 20.41 -28.20
C TYR A 475 -14.29 19.66 -26.95
N LEU A 476 -14.99 18.60 -26.53
CA LEU A 476 -14.50 17.73 -25.46
C LEU A 476 -13.18 17.04 -25.84
N VAL A 477 -13.08 16.46 -27.04
CA VAL A 477 -11.82 15.84 -27.52
C VAL A 477 -10.67 16.84 -27.48
N LYS A 478 -10.86 18.06 -28.01
CA LYS A 478 -9.85 19.12 -27.98
C LYS A 478 -9.44 19.49 -26.55
N ARG A 479 -10.39 19.52 -25.61
CA ARG A 479 -10.11 19.80 -24.20
C ARG A 479 -9.25 18.70 -23.56
N LEU A 480 -9.62 17.43 -23.76
CA LEU A 480 -8.88 16.28 -23.23
C LEU A 480 -7.46 16.21 -23.82
N TYR A 481 -7.31 16.45 -25.13
CA TYR A 481 -6.01 16.53 -25.78
C TYR A 481 -5.12 17.63 -25.17
N ASN A 482 -5.66 18.84 -24.97
CA ASN A 482 -4.88 19.92 -24.36
C ASN A 482 -4.49 19.60 -22.91
N GLU A 483 -5.36 18.92 -22.17
CA GLU A 483 -5.06 18.47 -20.81
C GLU A 483 -3.96 17.41 -20.81
N LEU A 484 -4.07 16.39 -21.68
CA LEU A 484 -3.02 15.38 -21.87
C LEU A 484 -1.69 16.03 -22.22
N LYS A 485 -1.65 16.93 -23.22
CA LYS A 485 -0.45 17.68 -23.59
C LYS A 485 0.12 18.47 -22.41
N THR A 486 -0.72 19.03 -21.55
CA THR A 486 -0.27 19.76 -20.34
C THR A 486 0.38 18.83 -19.31
N ARG A 487 -0.12 17.60 -19.17
CA ARG A 487 0.46 16.61 -18.25
C ARG A 487 1.74 15.98 -18.79
N LEU A 488 1.86 15.84 -20.11
CA LEU A 488 3.03 15.29 -20.80
C LEU A 488 4.13 16.33 -21.08
N LEU A 489 3.84 17.64 -20.94
CA LEU A 489 4.68 18.77 -21.39
C LEU A 489 6.09 18.82 -20.77
N CYS A 490 6.34 18.11 -19.67
CA CYS A 490 7.67 17.97 -19.08
C CYS A 490 8.49 16.81 -19.65
N CYS A 491 7.84 15.85 -20.30
CA CYS A 491 8.47 14.60 -20.71
C CYS A 491 8.52 14.39 -22.22
N LEU A 492 7.70 15.09 -23.03
CA LEU A 492 7.51 14.68 -24.43
C LEU A 492 7.47 15.77 -25.51
N PRO A 493 7.97 15.45 -26.73
CA PRO A 493 7.90 16.31 -27.92
C PRO A 493 6.48 16.36 -28.53
N ASP A 494 6.39 16.84 -29.77
CA ASP A 494 5.14 16.98 -30.51
C ASP A 494 4.44 15.63 -30.72
N ILE A 495 3.25 15.50 -30.13
CA ILE A 495 2.37 14.33 -30.26
C ILE A 495 1.94 14.16 -31.73
N PRO A 496 1.97 12.93 -32.32
CA PRO A 496 1.59 12.70 -33.70
C PRO A 496 0.21 13.25 -34.07
N GLU A 497 0.12 13.96 -35.20
CA GLU A 497 -1.11 14.64 -35.64
C GLU A 497 -2.20 13.68 -36.14
N ASP A 498 -1.84 12.44 -36.48
CA ASP A 498 -2.72 11.45 -37.09
C ASP A 498 -3.45 10.55 -36.06
N ILE A 499 -3.25 10.79 -34.76
CA ILE A 499 -3.97 10.10 -33.69
C ILE A 499 -5.43 10.56 -33.65
N ASP A 500 -6.38 9.63 -33.79
CA ASP A 500 -7.80 9.92 -33.55
C ASP A 500 -8.07 9.89 -32.04
N PHE A 501 -7.87 11.02 -31.37
CA PHE A 501 -8.11 11.15 -29.92
C PHE A 501 -9.55 10.83 -29.51
N GLY A 502 -10.54 11.04 -30.37
CA GLY A 502 -11.93 10.70 -30.06
C GLY A 502 -12.10 9.19 -29.94
N LYS A 503 -11.56 8.46 -30.92
CA LYS A 503 -11.52 6.99 -30.92
C LYS A 503 -10.65 6.45 -29.78
N LEU A 504 -9.47 7.03 -29.55
CA LEU A 504 -8.56 6.64 -28.47
C LEU A 504 -9.24 6.71 -27.09
N PHE A 505 -9.81 7.86 -26.71
CA PHE A 505 -10.45 8.02 -25.41
C PHE A 505 -11.71 7.15 -25.25
N TYR A 506 -12.53 7.03 -26.30
CA TYR A 506 -13.73 6.19 -26.25
C TYR A 506 -13.38 4.70 -26.12
N ASN A 507 -12.44 4.19 -26.93
CA ASN A 507 -12.05 2.80 -26.90
C ASN A 507 -11.26 2.43 -25.64
N CYS A 508 -10.48 3.36 -25.07
CA CYS A 508 -9.89 3.20 -23.74
C CYS A 508 -10.98 3.01 -22.67
N LYS A 509 -12.03 3.83 -22.67
CA LYS A 509 -13.17 3.72 -21.74
C LYS A 509 -13.83 2.35 -21.82
N MET A 510 -14.11 1.89 -23.04
CA MET A 510 -14.73 0.57 -23.26
C MET A 510 -13.79 -0.56 -22.79
N SER A 511 -12.49 -0.46 -23.08
CA SER A 511 -11.47 -1.42 -22.66
C SER A 511 -11.38 -1.54 -21.13
N ILE A 512 -11.38 -0.42 -20.40
CA ILE A 512 -11.42 -0.40 -18.93
C ILE A 512 -12.68 -1.11 -18.42
N SER A 513 -13.85 -0.87 -19.02
CA SER A 513 -15.09 -1.53 -18.62
C SER A 513 -15.06 -3.05 -18.83
N ILE A 514 -14.39 -3.51 -19.89
CA ILE A 514 -14.25 -4.92 -20.20
C ILE A 514 -13.28 -5.58 -19.21
N ILE A 515 -12.10 -4.99 -18.98
CA ILE A 515 -11.12 -5.50 -18.01
C ILE A 515 -11.76 -5.59 -16.62
N ARG A 516 -12.51 -4.57 -16.18
CA ARG A 516 -13.25 -4.61 -14.90
C ARG A 516 -14.11 -5.86 -14.77
N THR A 517 -14.84 -6.20 -15.82
CA THR A 517 -15.75 -7.35 -15.83
C THR A 517 -14.97 -8.67 -15.81
N MET A 518 -13.87 -8.75 -16.57
CA MET A 518 -12.98 -9.91 -16.54
C MET A 518 -12.35 -10.10 -15.17
N TYR A 519 -11.77 -9.06 -14.57
CA TYR A 519 -11.18 -9.09 -13.23
C TYR A 519 -12.18 -9.55 -12.17
N TYR A 520 -13.41 -9.03 -12.23
CA TYR A 520 -14.46 -9.48 -11.34
C TYR A 520 -14.72 -10.98 -11.48
N ARG A 521 -14.94 -11.47 -12.71
CA ARG A 521 -15.22 -12.89 -12.96
C ARG A 521 -14.07 -13.80 -12.51
N GLU A 522 -12.83 -13.42 -12.79
CA GLU A 522 -11.65 -14.19 -12.42
C GLU A 522 -11.40 -14.20 -10.90
N VAL A 523 -11.78 -13.16 -10.15
CA VAL A 523 -11.57 -13.13 -8.70
C VAL A 523 -12.65 -13.88 -7.90
N ILE A 524 -13.83 -14.15 -8.48
CA ILE A 524 -14.92 -14.84 -7.79
C ILE A 524 -14.48 -16.19 -7.17
N PRO A 525 -13.80 -17.10 -7.89
CA PRO A 525 -13.34 -18.36 -7.30
C PRO A 525 -12.46 -18.18 -6.05
N ASN A 526 -11.62 -17.14 -6.04
CA ASN A 526 -10.78 -16.80 -4.88
C ASN A 526 -11.65 -16.35 -3.70
N ILE A 527 -12.62 -15.45 -3.93
CA ILE A 527 -13.55 -14.94 -2.91
C ILE A 527 -14.40 -16.08 -2.34
N GLU A 528 -14.95 -16.94 -3.20
CA GLU A 528 -15.74 -18.11 -2.80
C GLU A 528 -14.89 -19.06 -1.95
N LYS A 529 -13.64 -19.31 -2.37
CA LYS A 529 -12.72 -20.15 -1.60
C LYS A 529 -12.45 -19.59 -0.21
N ILE A 530 -12.17 -18.29 -0.11
CA ILE A 530 -11.95 -17.62 1.18
C ILE A 530 -13.18 -17.73 2.08
N ASN A 531 -14.37 -17.42 1.55
CA ASN A 531 -15.63 -17.49 2.28
C ASN A 531 -15.96 -18.91 2.75
N GLU A 532 -15.72 -19.91 1.90
CA GLU A 532 -15.86 -21.34 2.23
C GLU A 532 -14.99 -21.68 3.45
N CYS A 533 -13.72 -21.25 3.44
CA CYS A 533 -12.77 -21.52 4.51
C CYS A 533 -13.17 -20.81 5.81
N TYR A 534 -13.54 -19.52 5.75
CA TYR A 534 -13.99 -18.74 6.91
C TYR A 534 -15.29 -19.29 7.54
N SER A 535 -16.19 -19.84 6.73
CA SER A 535 -17.41 -20.48 7.25
C SER A 535 -17.11 -21.66 8.17
N LYS A 536 -16.02 -22.39 7.91
CA LYS A 536 -15.56 -23.57 8.65
C LYS A 536 -14.70 -23.24 9.88
N MET A 537 -14.13 -22.05 9.96
CA MET A 537 -13.32 -21.62 11.10
C MET A 537 -14.15 -21.50 12.39
N GLU A 538 -13.59 -21.90 13.52
CA GLU A 538 -14.24 -21.76 14.83
C GLU A 538 -14.27 -20.30 15.31
N VAL A 539 -13.24 -19.55 14.95
CA VAL A 539 -13.12 -18.12 15.23
C VAL A 539 -13.92 -17.31 14.20
N LYS A 540 -14.74 -16.36 14.67
CA LYS A 540 -15.65 -15.57 13.83
C LYS A 540 -15.31 -14.09 13.78
N SER A 541 -14.32 -13.63 14.53
CA SER A 541 -13.87 -12.24 14.52
C SER A 541 -12.43 -12.06 15.01
N VAL A 542 -11.82 -10.91 14.69
CA VAL A 542 -10.53 -10.49 15.29
C VAL A 542 -10.61 -10.41 16.82
N LEU A 543 -11.78 -10.08 17.36
CA LEU A 543 -12.03 -10.07 18.81
C LEU A 543 -11.86 -11.45 19.45
N ASP A 544 -12.20 -12.53 18.76
CA ASP A 544 -11.97 -13.89 19.25
C ASP A 544 -10.47 -14.21 19.27
N PHE A 545 -9.69 -13.69 18.30
CA PHE A 545 -8.23 -13.81 18.33
C PHE A 545 -7.60 -13.02 19.47
N ILE A 546 -8.06 -11.81 19.77
CA ILE A 546 -7.63 -11.05 20.96
C ILE A 546 -7.89 -11.89 22.22
N LYS A 547 -9.09 -12.46 22.36
CA LYS A 547 -9.45 -13.33 23.49
C LYS A 547 -8.59 -14.60 23.53
N PHE A 548 -8.30 -15.19 22.38
CA PHE A 548 -7.44 -16.36 22.26
C PHE A 548 -6.01 -16.06 22.71
N ILE A 549 -5.36 -15.03 22.17
CA ILE A 549 -4.00 -14.64 22.57
C ILE A 549 -3.99 -14.30 24.06
N LYS A 550 -4.95 -13.52 24.55
CA LYS A 550 -5.02 -13.15 25.97
C LYS A 550 -5.19 -14.33 26.92
N ARG A 551 -5.93 -15.38 26.53
CA ARG A 551 -6.11 -16.60 27.34
C ARG A 551 -4.88 -17.49 27.37
N ASN A 552 -4.05 -17.43 26.33
CA ASN A 552 -2.86 -18.27 26.18
C ASN A 552 -1.56 -17.55 26.52
N THR A 553 -1.64 -16.29 26.94
CA THR A 553 -0.49 -15.47 27.34
C THR A 553 -0.72 -14.91 28.74
N SER A 554 0.35 -14.70 29.49
CA SER A 554 0.29 -14.14 30.85
C SER A 554 1.05 -12.82 30.90
N VAL A 555 0.45 -11.74 30.38
CA VAL A 555 1.01 -10.40 30.51
C VAL A 555 0.79 -9.92 31.96
N ARG A 556 1.87 -9.74 32.71
CA ARG A 556 1.83 -9.24 34.09
C ARG A 556 2.33 -7.81 34.13
N TYR A 557 1.72 -7.01 34.97
CA TYR A 557 2.09 -5.62 35.15
C TYR A 557 1.92 -5.21 36.60
N VAL A 558 2.91 -4.50 37.13
CA VAL A 558 2.89 -3.97 38.49
C VAL A 558 2.35 -2.55 38.44
N TYR A 559 1.09 -2.39 38.83
CA TYR A 559 0.43 -1.10 38.93
C TYR A 559 1.02 -0.28 40.08
N ASN A 560 1.23 1.01 39.84
CA ASN A 560 1.65 1.96 40.87
C ASN A 560 0.86 3.26 40.77
N LYS A 561 1.03 4.14 41.75
CA LYS A 561 0.29 5.41 41.81
C LYS A 561 0.57 6.34 40.63
N GLN A 562 1.69 6.15 39.93
CA GLN A 562 2.04 6.90 38.73
C GLN A 562 1.55 6.25 37.44
N THR A 563 1.01 5.02 37.47
CA THR A 563 0.52 4.34 36.27
C THR A 563 -0.46 5.24 35.51
N VAL A 564 -0.17 5.44 34.22
CA VAL A 564 -0.95 6.28 33.32
C VAL A 564 -1.86 5.39 32.50
N LEU A 565 -3.16 5.63 32.57
CA LEU A 565 -4.16 4.94 31.77
C LEU A 565 -4.48 5.78 30.52
N TYR A 566 -4.26 5.21 29.35
CA TYR A 566 -4.75 5.73 28.08
C TYR A 566 -5.97 4.93 27.65
N ILE A 567 -7.15 5.56 27.73
CA ILE A 567 -8.42 4.93 27.38
C ILE A 567 -8.71 5.24 25.92
N TRP A 568 -8.81 4.19 25.11
CA TRP A 568 -9.14 4.23 23.68
C TRP A 568 -10.58 3.73 23.52
N ASP A 569 -11.52 4.66 23.40
CA ASP A 569 -12.96 4.36 23.42
C ASP A 569 -13.53 4.33 22.00
N SER A 570 -13.64 3.12 21.44
CA SER A 570 -14.21 2.90 20.10
C SER A 570 -15.72 3.18 20.05
N VAL A 571 -16.42 3.07 21.19
CA VAL A 571 -17.88 3.25 21.24
C VAL A 571 -18.21 4.74 21.17
N ASN A 572 -17.53 5.53 22.01
CA ASN A 572 -17.72 6.97 22.08
C ASN A 572 -16.79 7.75 21.13
N LYS A 573 -15.96 7.05 20.34
CA LYS A 573 -14.98 7.62 19.40
C LYS A 573 -14.10 8.70 20.05
N SER A 574 -13.59 8.41 21.24
CA SER A 574 -12.82 9.35 22.03
C SER A 574 -11.63 8.68 22.71
N SER A 575 -10.69 9.49 23.19
CA SER A 575 -9.63 9.02 24.07
C SER A 575 -9.52 9.85 25.33
N LYS A 576 -8.98 9.25 26.38
CA LYS A 576 -8.76 9.92 27.66
C LYS A 576 -7.48 9.45 28.32
N ARG A 577 -6.69 10.39 28.84
CA ARG A 577 -5.53 10.11 29.69
C ARG A 577 -5.90 10.32 31.15
N LEU A 578 -5.66 9.33 31.99
CA LEU A 578 -5.93 9.36 33.43
C LEU A 578 -4.75 8.83 34.22
N MET A 579 -4.54 9.36 35.43
CA MET A 579 -3.63 8.73 36.40
C MET A 579 -4.41 7.71 37.21
N LEU A 580 -3.86 6.52 37.47
CA LEU A 580 -4.57 5.48 38.24
C LEU A 580 -4.97 5.96 39.65
N ASN A 581 -4.13 6.77 40.30
CA ASN A 581 -4.40 7.36 41.61
C ASN A 581 -5.57 8.37 41.63
N SER A 582 -6.07 8.80 40.47
CA SER A 582 -7.29 9.60 40.35
C SER A 582 -8.56 8.75 40.47
N LEU A 583 -8.45 7.43 40.33
CA LEU A 583 -9.57 6.48 40.35
C LEU A 583 -9.67 5.70 41.68
N MET A 584 -8.56 5.54 42.39
CA MET A 584 -8.48 4.76 43.63
C MET A 584 -7.37 5.28 44.56
N LYS A 585 -7.48 4.99 45.86
CA LYS A 585 -6.48 5.40 46.86
C LYS A 585 -5.19 4.59 46.70
N ASN A 586 -4.06 5.11 47.19
CA ASN A 586 -2.74 4.46 47.06
C ASN A 586 -2.73 3.02 47.60
N ASP A 587 -3.24 2.80 48.81
CA ASP A 587 -3.32 1.47 49.42
C ASP A 587 -4.19 0.48 48.62
N GLU A 588 -5.10 0.98 47.77
CA GLU A 588 -5.91 0.15 46.88
C GLU A 588 -5.19 -0.22 45.59
N VAL A 589 -4.24 0.62 45.14
CA VAL A 589 -3.36 0.34 43.99
C VAL A 589 -2.40 -0.78 44.34
N GLU A 590 -1.78 -0.75 45.52
CA GLU A 590 -0.88 -1.82 45.97
C GLU A 590 -1.59 -3.17 46.02
N LYS A 591 -2.83 -3.19 46.54
CA LYS A 591 -3.69 -4.38 46.55
C LYS A 591 -4.07 -4.89 45.16
N LEU A 592 -3.93 -4.11 44.08
CA LEU A 592 -4.14 -4.63 42.72
C LEU A 592 -3.06 -5.63 42.32
N ASN A 593 -1.84 -5.46 42.82
CA ASN A 593 -0.71 -6.31 42.47
C ASN A 593 -0.77 -7.68 43.16
N ASP A 594 -1.52 -7.77 44.26
CA ASP A 594 -1.77 -9.02 44.99
C ASP A 594 -2.88 -9.88 44.35
N LEU A 595 -3.69 -9.28 43.46
CA LEU A 595 -4.77 -9.97 42.78
C LEU A 595 -4.25 -10.73 41.55
N HIS A 596 -4.98 -11.77 41.14
CA HIS A 596 -4.79 -12.38 39.82
C HIS A 596 -4.98 -11.30 38.73
N PRO A 597 -4.15 -11.26 37.65
CA PRO A 597 -4.20 -10.20 36.64
C PRO A 597 -5.61 -9.89 36.11
N THR A 598 -6.40 -10.92 35.79
CA THR A 598 -7.79 -10.78 35.33
C THR A 598 -8.70 -10.06 36.35
N MET A 599 -8.48 -10.26 37.65
CA MET A 599 -9.24 -9.60 38.71
C MET A 599 -8.83 -8.14 38.88
N SER A 600 -7.53 -7.84 38.77
CA SER A 600 -7.01 -6.46 38.76
C SER A 600 -7.61 -5.69 37.60
N GLU A 601 -7.62 -6.28 36.40
CA GLU A 601 -8.23 -5.69 35.21
C GLU A 601 -9.72 -5.43 35.40
N TYR A 602 -10.46 -6.44 35.90
CA TYR A 602 -11.89 -6.31 36.18
C TYR A 602 -12.19 -5.15 37.14
N LYS A 603 -11.41 -5.01 38.20
CA LYS A 603 -11.56 -3.91 39.18
C LYS A 603 -11.33 -2.55 38.52
N ILE A 604 -10.31 -2.40 37.67
CA ILE A 604 -10.04 -1.16 36.94
C ILE A 604 -11.18 -0.86 35.95
N LEU A 605 -11.61 -1.83 35.14
CA LEU A 605 -12.70 -1.64 34.16
C LEU A 605 -14.03 -1.24 34.82
N ASN A 606 -14.34 -1.80 35.99
CA ASN A 606 -15.52 -1.42 36.77
C ASN A 606 -15.47 0.03 37.25
N LEU A 607 -14.30 0.50 37.73
CA LEU A 607 -14.11 1.90 38.14
C LEU A 607 -14.26 2.86 36.95
N LEU A 608 -13.83 2.44 35.77
CA LEU A 608 -14.00 3.18 34.52
C LEU A 608 -15.44 3.12 33.97
N LYS A 609 -16.32 2.28 34.54
CA LYS A 609 -17.69 2.02 34.04
C LYS A 609 -17.72 1.52 32.60
N LEU A 610 -16.67 0.81 32.19
CA LEU A 610 -16.53 0.23 30.84
C LEU A 610 -17.08 -1.20 30.76
N LYS A 611 -17.46 -1.77 31.90
CA LYS A 611 -18.13 -3.07 31.96
C LYS A 611 -19.60 -2.86 32.32
N LYS A 612 -20.48 -3.40 31.47
CA LYS A 612 -21.92 -3.48 31.72
C LYS A 612 -22.28 -4.76 32.45
#